data_AF-A0A8K1FM33-F1
#
_entry.id   AF-A0A8K1FM33-F1
#
_cell.length_a   1.000
_cell.length_b   1.000
_cell.length_c   1.000
_cell.angle_alpha   90.00
_cell.angle_beta   90.00
_cell.angle_gamma   90.00
#
_symmetry.space_group_name_H-M   'P 1'
#
loop_
_entity.id
_entity.type
_entity.pdbx_description
1 polymer ?
#
loop_
_entity_poly.entity_id
_entity_poly.type
_entity_poly.pdbx_seq_one_letter_code
_entity_poly.pdbx_strand_id
1 'polypeptide(L)'
;MAETDGAISAFFCVMLALYIIPAAIFTAYRVLQAPSKVLASRAFTVNAVALAFAIVAFWCCLTHLQNVDTSDVFDPYEILKISDSASVREIKKAYRKLGRELHPDKNLNNPNAHALFSRVVKAYEALTDPKGIENYRKYGHPDGPQSILMGFAFLSAFSGGGGGLFVLGYFGVVFAAIAFIVYSLHKSSGRRDRTQVSRRTATAFLEAFNERMSVHDIVELLLSCEEMTTTVGGEEDLAEAHQRAKAHDKVLKKMEAAKVLPADLLGRIKKHPHPIARENMIALYQFLRRNKLTGVPKPTWTELRLRKVLLELPYLVDIYATLVAENSVKRAYPSVTLVRTLGLLASISQGSFVADEEALRDQRARAADAGVELPRLALSNPKLFVADEANIQPGDWLTLELTITREHVATGERATLASTFFDQIDPKTEFRKEHLWLVVVDKHSSRVYAATKLKDLSQTVPSKLVFEGPGVAGKYEMEARVVCPVYFNAQASVTLPLVVESKK
;
A
#
# COMPACT_ATOMS: atom_id res chain seq x y z
N MET A 1 50.79 -4.67 3.88
CA MET A 1 49.52 -5.13 4.50
C MET A 1 48.73 -3.95 5.07
N ALA A 2 49.37 -2.84 5.47
CA ALA A 2 48.68 -1.67 6.05
C ALA A 2 47.89 -0.80 5.06
N GLU A 3 48.38 -0.59 3.82
CA GLU A 3 47.70 0.31 2.87
C GLU A 3 46.33 -0.21 2.39
N THR A 4 46.20 -1.52 2.17
CA THR A 4 44.94 -2.14 1.74
C THR A 4 43.87 -2.04 2.83
N ASP A 5 44.26 -2.17 4.09
CA ASP A 5 43.33 -2.18 5.23
C ASP A 5 42.83 -0.77 5.55
N GLY A 6 43.67 0.26 5.37
CA GLY A 6 43.28 1.66 5.46
C GLY A 6 42.29 2.08 4.37
N ALA A 7 42.53 1.69 3.12
CA ALA A 7 41.62 1.99 2.01
C ALA A 7 40.23 1.34 2.19
N ILE A 8 40.18 0.09 2.65
CA ILE A 8 38.92 -0.60 2.97
C ILE A 8 38.14 0.13 4.07
N SER A 9 38.83 0.50 5.14
CA SER A 9 38.21 1.19 6.27
C SER A 9 37.67 2.56 5.85
N ALA A 10 38.40 3.30 5.01
CA ALA A 10 37.96 4.58 4.47
C ALA A 10 36.68 4.43 3.63
N PHE A 11 36.63 3.40 2.77
CA PHE A 11 35.45 3.07 1.99
C PHE A 11 34.23 2.74 2.88
N PHE A 12 34.40 1.90 3.92
CA PHE A 12 33.31 1.59 4.84
C PHE A 12 32.82 2.81 5.63
N CYS A 13 33.73 3.70 6.06
CA CYS A 13 33.35 4.96 6.69
C CYS A 13 32.47 5.82 5.76
N VAL A 14 32.83 5.96 4.49
CA VAL A 14 32.02 6.72 3.52
C VAL A 14 30.65 6.06 3.31
N MET A 15 30.61 4.73 3.13
CA MET A 15 29.33 4.00 2.94
C MET A 15 28.42 4.10 4.17
N LEU A 16 28.98 3.99 5.38
CA LEU A 16 28.23 4.16 6.62
C LEU A 16 27.76 5.62 6.79
N ALA A 17 28.57 6.62 6.47
CA ALA A 17 28.18 8.02 6.53
C ALA A 17 27.02 8.35 5.56
N LEU A 18 27.04 7.78 4.34
CA LEU A 18 25.96 7.91 3.36
C LEU A 18 24.63 7.32 3.86
N TYR A 19 24.66 6.33 4.76
CA TYR A 19 23.46 5.82 5.42
C TYR A 19 23.08 6.63 6.67
N ILE A 20 24.04 6.90 7.56
CA ILE A 20 23.81 7.52 8.87
C ILE A 20 23.24 8.93 8.73
N ILE A 21 23.79 9.76 7.83
CA ILE A 21 23.39 11.17 7.72
C ILE A 21 21.91 11.31 7.29
N PRO A 22 21.45 10.70 6.19
CA PRO A 22 20.04 10.76 5.81
C PRO A 22 19.12 10.08 6.83
N ALA A 23 19.54 8.94 7.41
CA ALA A 23 18.74 8.21 8.38
C ALA A 23 18.54 9.00 9.69
N ALA A 24 19.58 9.68 10.19
CA ALA A 24 19.51 10.54 11.37
C ALA A 24 18.62 11.77 11.13
N ILE A 25 18.72 12.40 9.96
CA ILE A 25 17.84 13.53 9.60
C ILE A 25 16.38 13.07 9.54
N PHE A 26 16.10 11.93 8.90
CA PHE A 26 14.75 11.38 8.79
C PHE A 26 14.15 11.01 10.15
N THR A 27 14.93 10.35 11.03
CA THR A 27 14.46 9.99 12.37
C THR A 27 14.20 11.24 13.22
N ALA A 28 15.10 12.23 13.19
CA ALA A 28 14.92 13.50 13.88
C ALA A 28 13.67 14.25 13.40
N TYR A 29 13.49 14.38 12.07
CA TYR A 29 12.30 15.01 11.48
C TYR A 29 11.00 14.33 11.92
N ARG A 30 10.97 12.98 11.93
CA ARG A 30 9.77 12.24 12.37
C ARG A 30 9.46 12.43 13.85
N VAL A 31 10.48 12.44 14.71
CA VAL A 31 10.31 12.66 16.15
C VAL A 31 9.77 14.07 16.42
N LEU A 32 10.26 15.07 15.69
CA LEU A 32 9.81 16.46 15.82
C LEU A 32 8.34 16.66 15.40
N GLN A 33 7.86 15.94 14.37
CA GLN A 33 6.47 16.09 13.92
C GLN A 33 5.43 15.33 14.74
N ALA A 34 5.77 14.16 15.31
CA ALA A 34 4.77 13.31 15.98
C ALA A 34 5.37 12.40 17.08
N PRO A 35 5.84 12.94 18.21
CA PRO A 35 6.61 12.20 19.22
C PRO A 35 5.84 11.01 19.83
N SER A 36 4.55 11.15 20.12
CA SER A 36 3.76 10.11 20.80
C SER A 36 3.38 8.92 19.91
N LYS A 37 3.19 9.13 18.61
CA LYS A 37 2.81 8.07 17.64
C LYS A 37 4.03 7.32 17.09
N VAL A 38 5.18 7.98 17.03
CA VAL A 38 6.40 7.44 16.42
C VAL A 38 7.11 6.46 17.35
N LEU A 39 7.18 6.77 18.65
CA LEU A 39 7.82 5.91 19.66
C LEU A 39 7.10 4.55 19.86
N ALA A 40 5.81 4.47 19.53
CA ALA A 40 5.03 3.23 19.62
C ALA A 40 5.15 2.33 18.37
N SER A 41 5.78 2.80 17.29
CA SER A 41 5.86 2.05 16.03
C SER A 41 7.03 1.08 16.01
N ARG A 42 6.75 -0.21 15.75
CA ARG A 42 7.77 -1.26 15.58
C ARG A 42 8.78 -0.95 14.47
N ALA A 43 8.37 -0.24 13.42
CA ALA A 43 9.27 0.15 12.33
C ALA A 43 10.27 1.23 12.78
N PHE A 44 9.84 2.13 13.66
CA PHE A 44 10.71 3.17 14.20
C PHE A 44 11.77 2.58 15.14
N THR A 45 11.38 1.65 16.01
CA THR A 45 12.33 0.99 16.92
C THR A 45 13.40 0.20 16.16
N VAL A 46 13.02 -0.54 15.12
CA VAL A 46 13.98 -1.26 14.25
C VAL A 46 14.95 -0.29 13.57
N ASN A 47 14.45 0.82 13.01
CA ASN A 47 15.29 1.81 12.35
C ASN A 47 16.25 2.50 13.35
N ALA A 48 15.78 2.82 14.56
CA ALA A 48 16.60 3.43 15.60
C ALA A 48 17.72 2.49 16.06
N VAL A 49 17.44 1.19 16.23
CA VAL A 49 18.45 0.19 16.58
C VAL A 49 19.48 0.02 15.45
N ALA A 50 19.03 -0.04 14.19
CA ALA A 50 19.92 -0.14 13.04
C ALA A 50 20.83 1.10 12.91
N LEU A 51 20.29 2.29 13.13
CA LEU A 51 21.06 3.53 13.14
C LEU A 51 22.10 3.55 14.27
N ALA A 52 21.72 3.12 15.48
CA ALA A 52 22.66 3.01 16.61
C ALA A 52 23.81 2.04 16.30
N PHE A 53 23.50 0.86 15.74
CA PHE A 53 24.52 -0.10 15.32
C PHE A 53 25.44 0.48 14.24
N ALA A 54 24.88 1.18 13.24
CA ALA A 54 25.67 1.83 12.19
C ALA A 54 26.59 2.91 12.74
N ILE A 55 26.15 3.71 13.72
CA ILE A 55 26.99 4.72 14.38
C ILE A 55 28.15 4.06 15.14
N VAL A 56 27.89 2.96 15.88
CA VAL A 56 28.95 2.21 16.57
C VAL A 56 29.94 1.60 15.58
N ALA A 57 29.45 1.02 14.49
CA ALA A 57 30.29 0.48 13.43
C ALA A 57 31.14 1.57 12.76
N PHE A 58 30.55 2.74 12.50
CA PHE A 58 31.25 3.90 11.95
C PHE A 58 32.35 4.38 12.90
N TRP A 59 32.05 4.47 14.20
CA TRP A 59 33.02 4.84 15.22
C TRP A 59 34.19 3.85 15.28
N CYS A 60 33.90 2.56 15.30
CA CYS A 60 34.91 1.51 15.28
C CYS A 60 35.80 1.61 14.03
N CYS A 61 35.20 1.80 12.86
CA CYS A 61 35.92 1.97 11.60
C CYS A 61 36.80 3.23 11.59
N LEU A 62 36.31 4.33 12.16
CA LEU A 62 37.05 5.58 12.30
C LEU A 62 38.25 5.41 13.25
N THR A 63 38.08 4.73 14.37
CA THR A 63 39.20 4.43 15.29
C THR A 63 40.24 3.53 14.65
N HIS A 64 39.82 2.59 13.80
CA HIS A 64 40.76 1.74 13.06
C HIS A 64 41.56 2.57 12.05
N LEU A 65 40.89 3.46 11.29
CA LEU A 65 41.54 4.38 10.35
C LEU A 65 42.59 5.28 10.99
N GLN A 66 42.31 5.81 12.18
CA GLN A 66 43.23 6.68 12.90
C GLN A 66 44.51 5.96 13.36
N ASN A 67 44.45 4.63 13.50
CA ASN A 67 45.56 3.80 13.93
C ASN A 67 46.29 3.11 12.76
N VAL A 68 45.93 3.40 11.50
CA VAL A 68 46.66 2.89 10.34
C VAL A 68 47.97 3.64 10.21
N ASP A 69 49.09 2.94 10.39
CA ASP A 69 50.42 3.46 10.14
C ASP A 69 50.59 3.81 8.66
N THR A 70 50.68 5.10 8.34
CA THR A 70 50.93 5.61 6.98
C THR A 70 52.40 5.55 6.57
N SER A 71 53.27 5.00 7.42
CA SER A 71 54.71 4.85 7.19
C SER A 71 55.07 3.85 6.07
N ASP A 72 54.08 3.22 5.43
CA ASP A 72 54.26 2.27 4.33
C ASP A 72 54.35 2.92 2.93
N VAL A 73 54.19 4.25 2.81
CA VAL A 73 54.52 4.96 1.56
C VAL A 73 56.00 4.75 1.25
N PHE A 74 56.30 4.21 0.08
CA PHE A 74 57.67 3.89 -0.32
C PHE A 74 58.43 5.17 -0.70
N ASP A 75 59.10 5.79 0.28
CA ASP A 75 60.06 6.86 0.05
C ASP A 75 61.50 6.33 0.22
N PRO A 76 62.27 6.19 -0.88
CA PRO A 76 63.62 5.66 -0.80
C PRO A 76 64.60 6.58 -0.06
N TYR A 77 64.36 7.89 0.00
CA TYR A 77 65.20 8.84 0.72
C TYR A 77 64.96 8.75 2.23
N GLU A 78 63.70 8.62 2.65
CA GLU A 78 63.32 8.41 4.05
C GLU A 78 63.81 7.04 4.56
N ILE A 79 63.63 5.98 3.77
CA ILE A 79 64.08 4.61 4.10
C ILE A 79 65.61 4.55 4.27
N LEU A 80 66.36 5.23 3.41
CA LEU A 80 67.82 5.31 3.49
C LEU A 80 68.33 6.39 4.46
N LYS A 81 67.43 7.20 5.03
CA LYS A 81 67.72 8.32 5.94
C LYS A 81 68.72 9.32 5.34
N ILE A 82 68.48 9.70 4.09
CA ILE A 82 69.31 10.63 3.30
C ILE A 82 68.46 11.78 2.76
N SER A 83 69.10 12.89 2.37
CA SER A 83 68.41 13.99 1.70
C SER A 83 68.10 13.63 0.24
N ASP A 84 67.02 14.20 -0.30
CA ASP A 84 66.66 14.14 -1.73
C ASP A 84 67.78 14.62 -2.67
N SER A 85 68.68 15.47 -2.15
CA SER A 85 69.85 16.01 -2.86
C SER A 85 71.12 15.15 -2.73
N ALA A 86 71.03 13.98 -2.08
CA ALA A 86 72.19 13.14 -1.80
C ALA A 86 72.88 12.63 -3.05
N SER A 87 74.21 12.69 -3.05
CA SER A 87 75.04 12.17 -4.12
C SER A 87 75.04 10.63 -4.16
N VAL A 88 75.35 10.04 -5.32
CA VAL A 88 75.48 8.58 -5.49
C VAL A 88 76.46 7.95 -4.49
N ARG A 89 77.49 8.70 -4.06
CA ARG A 89 78.45 8.26 -3.04
C ARG A 89 77.81 8.18 -1.65
N GLU A 90 76.92 9.10 -1.31
CA GLU A 90 76.19 9.12 -0.04
C GLU A 90 75.12 8.03 0.02
N ILE A 91 74.39 7.81 -1.08
CA ILE A 91 73.41 6.71 -1.21
C ILE A 91 74.08 5.36 -0.95
N LYS A 92 75.23 5.10 -1.60
CA LYS A 92 76.02 3.87 -1.39
C LYS A 92 76.55 3.74 0.03
N LYS A 93 76.93 4.85 0.68
CA LYS A 93 77.42 4.85 2.06
C LYS A 93 76.29 4.54 3.04
N ALA A 94 75.11 5.14 2.86
CA ALA A 94 73.92 4.91 3.66
C ALA A 94 73.45 3.46 3.56
N TYR A 95 73.36 2.91 2.35
CA TYR A 95 73.01 1.50 2.12
C TYR A 95 73.99 0.54 2.82
N ARG A 96 75.31 0.76 2.72
CA ARG A 96 76.30 -0.08 3.42
C ARG A 96 76.25 0.02 4.94
N LYS A 97 75.76 1.15 5.48
CA LYS A 97 75.57 1.33 6.91
C LYS A 97 74.32 0.57 7.37
N LEU A 98 73.17 0.88 6.77
CA LEU A 98 71.88 0.24 7.10
C LEU A 98 71.88 -1.26 6.80
N GLY A 99 72.52 -1.70 5.71
CA GLY A 99 72.63 -3.11 5.37
C GLY A 99 73.47 -3.93 6.35
N ARG A 100 74.41 -3.31 7.08
CA ARG A 100 75.15 -3.97 8.17
C ARG A 100 74.39 -3.98 9.48
N GLU A 101 73.60 -2.94 9.74
CA GLU A 101 72.76 -2.79 10.93
C GLU A 101 71.53 -3.70 10.87
N LEU A 102 70.93 -3.88 9.69
CA LEU A 102 69.68 -4.61 9.46
C LEU A 102 69.90 -5.99 8.81
N HIS A 103 71.14 -6.49 8.73
CA HIS A 103 71.41 -7.79 8.12
C HIS A 103 70.66 -8.91 8.85
N PRO A 104 69.97 -9.83 8.14
CA PRO A 104 69.20 -10.91 8.76
C PRO A 104 70.07 -11.81 9.65
N ASP A 105 71.31 -12.12 9.24
CA ASP A 105 72.24 -12.94 10.03
C ASP A 105 72.70 -12.30 11.35
N LYS A 106 72.54 -10.99 11.53
CA LYS A 106 72.90 -10.31 12.80
C LYS A 106 71.69 -10.05 13.69
N ASN A 107 70.49 -10.17 13.15
CA ASN A 107 69.23 -9.83 13.82
C ASN A 107 68.25 -11.01 13.83
N LEU A 108 68.73 -12.22 14.15
CA LEU A 108 67.92 -13.45 14.16
C LEU A 108 66.72 -13.40 15.12
N ASN A 109 66.77 -12.55 16.15
CA ASN A 109 65.70 -12.40 17.15
C ASN A 109 64.60 -11.42 16.73
N ASN A 110 64.77 -10.71 15.61
CA ASN A 110 63.76 -9.76 15.11
C ASN A 110 63.01 -10.37 13.92
N PRO A 111 61.72 -10.73 14.06
CA PRO A 111 60.94 -11.34 12.98
C PRO A 111 60.77 -10.44 11.76
N ASN A 112 60.98 -9.12 11.91
CA ASN A 112 60.85 -8.14 10.84
C ASN A 112 62.18 -7.80 10.16
N ALA A 113 63.31 -8.39 10.57
CA ALA A 113 64.64 -8.06 10.02
C ALA A 113 64.72 -8.32 8.50
N HIS A 114 64.10 -9.39 8.01
CA HIS A 114 64.10 -9.72 6.58
C HIS A 114 63.29 -8.72 5.75
N ALA A 115 62.12 -8.29 6.26
CA ALA A 115 61.27 -7.30 5.60
C ALA A 115 61.93 -5.91 5.56
N LEU A 116 62.53 -5.49 6.68
CA LEU A 116 63.26 -4.22 6.78
C LEU A 116 64.49 -4.19 5.87
N PHE A 117 65.27 -5.27 5.82
CA PHE A 117 66.42 -5.38 4.93
C PHE A 117 65.99 -5.31 3.45
N SER A 118 64.94 -6.06 3.07
CA SER A 118 64.39 -6.03 1.71
C SER A 118 63.93 -4.62 1.31
N ARG A 119 63.29 -3.88 2.23
CA ARG A 119 62.87 -2.49 2.00
C ARG A 119 64.06 -1.55 1.75
N VAL A 120 65.16 -1.73 2.49
CA VAL A 120 66.41 -0.97 2.28
C VAL A 120 67.09 -1.31 0.95
N VAL A 121 67.06 -2.58 0.53
CA VAL A 121 67.57 -3.01 -0.78
C VAL A 121 66.76 -2.37 -1.90
N LYS A 122 65.43 -2.43 -1.83
CA LYS A 122 64.54 -1.80 -2.82
C LYS A 122 64.74 -0.28 -2.87
N ALA A 123 64.91 0.38 -1.72
CA ALA A 123 65.19 1.82 -1.68
C ALA A 123 66.51 2.19 -2.37
N TYR A 124 67.54 1.35 -2.21
CA TYR A 124 68.80 1.52 -2.93
C TYR A 124 68.64 1.29 -4.44
N GLU A 125 67.88 0.28 -4.85
CA GLU A 125 67.59 0.01 -6.27
C GLU A 125 66.80 1.16 -6.92
N ALA A 126 65.82 1.73 -6.22
CA ALA A 126 65.03 2.88 -6.69
C ALA A 126 65.87 4.12 -7.01
N LEU A 127 67.04 4.27 -6.37
CA LEU A 127 67.93 5.44 -6.54
C LEU A 127 69.20 5.15 -7.35
N THR A 128 69.53 3.89 -7.63
CA THR A 128 70.80 3.52 -8.28
C THR A 128 70.67 2.69 -9.55
N ASP A 129 69.62 1.88 -9.68
CA ASP A 129 69.40 1.07 -10.88
C ASP A 129 68.65 1.89 -11.94
N PRO A 130 69.11 1.96 -13.20
CA PRO A 130 68.43 2.72 -14.25
C PRO A 130 66.96 2.34 -14.42
N LYS A 131 66.62 1.05 -14.33
CA LYS A 131 65.22 0.58 -14.42
C LYS A 131 64.45 0.92 -13.14
N GLY A 132 65.05 0.70 -11.97
CA GLY A 132 64.46 1.10 -10.68
C GLY A 132 64.15 2.59 -10.58
N ILE A 133 65.02 3.47 -11.08
CA ILE A 133 64.83 4.93 -11.12
C ILE A 133 63.70 5.31 -12.08
N GLU A 134 63.68 4.72 -13.29
CA GLU A 134 62.62 4.98 -14.27
C GLU A 134 61.25 4.52 -13.72
N ASN A 135 61.21 3.34 -13.11
CA ASN A 135 60.01 2.78 -12.48
C ASN A 135 59.54 3.63 -11.30
N TYR A 136 60.45 4.05 -10.42
CA TYR A 136 60.12 4.91 -9.29
C TYR A 136 59.57 6.27 -9.75
N ARG A 137 60.19 6.90 -10.76
CA ARG A 137 59.69 8.16 -11.33
C ARG A 137 58.32 8.04 -12.00
N LYS A 138 58.02 6.88 -12.60
CA LYS A 138 56.79 6.66 -13.36
C LYS A 138 55.64 6.07 -12.54
N TYR A 139 55.95 5.28 -11.52
CA TYR A 139 54.99 4.47 -10.74
C TYR A 139 55.11 4.64 -9.22
N GLY A 140 56.09 5.40 -8.72
CA GLY A 140 56.33 5.60 -7.28
C GLY A 140 56.98 4.42 -6.56
N HIS A 141 57.39 3.36 -7.27
CA HIS A 141 58.02 2.17 -6.70
C HIS A 141 59.04 1.53 -7.68
N PRO A 142 60.20 1.00 -7.22
CA PRO A 142 61.27 0.45 -8.09
C PRO A 142 60.85 -0.78 -8.91
N ASP A 143 59.92 -1.59 -8.40
CA ASP A 143 59.43 -2.82 -9.05
C ASP A 143 58.54 -2.56 -10.30
N GLY A 144 58.27 -1.29 -10.66
CA GLY A 144 57.50 -0.94 -11.85
C GLY A 144 56.00 -0.74 -11.59
N PRO A 145 55.13 -0.89 -12.61
CA PRO A 145 53.69 -0.77 -12.43
C PRO A 145 53.22 -1.86 -11.46
N GLN A 146 53.13 -1.50 -10.19
CA GLN A 146 52.34 -2.30 -9.26
C GLN A 146 50.93 -2.27 -9.81
N SER A 147 50.35 -3.45 -9.99
CA SER A 147 48.96 -3.51 -10.40
C SER A 147 48.16 -2.70 -9.38
N ILE A 148 47.66 -1.54 -9.81
CA ILE A 148 46.48 -0.91 -9.23
C ILE A 148 45.28 -1.79 -9.62
N LEU A 149 45.40 -3.10 -9.40
CA LEU A 149 44.30 -3.77 -8.75
C LEU A 149 44.24 -3.05 -7.40
N MET A 150 43.43 -1.99 -7.34
CA MET A 150 42.40 -1.91 -6.32
C MET A 150 41.65 -3.25 -6.40
N GLY A 151 42.33 -4.31 -5.96
CA GLY A 151 41.73 -5.56 -5.65
C GLY A 151 40.69 -5.13 -4.65
N PHE A 152 39.44 -5.44 -4.96
CA PHE A 152 38.41 -5.52 -3.95
C PHE A 152 39.06 -6.24 -2.77
N ALA A 153 39.57 -5.50 -1.79
CA ALA A 153 40.34 -6.10 -0.72
C ALA A 153 39.38 -6.88 0.21
N PHE A 154 38.08 -6.61 0.02
CA PHE A 154 36.95 -7.51 0.29
C PHE A 154 37.20 -8.94 -0.24
N LEU A 155 37.51 -9.12 -1.53
CA LEU A 155 37.75 -10.43 -2.16
C LEU A 155 39.05 -11.11 -1.70
N SER A 156 40.13 -10.36 -1.46
CA SER A 156 41.41 -10.94 -0.98
C SER A 156 41.33 -11.42 0.47
N ALA A 157 40.50 -10.78 1.30
CA ALA A 157 40.17 -11.27 2.64
C ALA A 157 39.36 -12.59 2.61
N PHE A 158 38.74 -12.92 1.47
CA PHE A 158 37.96 -14.14 1.28
C PHE A 158 38.72 -15.29 0.60
N SER A 159 39.86 -15.01 -0.05
CA SER A 159 40.67 -16.01 -0.74
C SER A 159 41.81 -16.61 0.11
N GLY A 160 42.04 -16.11 1.33
CA GLY A 160 43.02 -16.66 2.27
C GLY A 160 42.47 -17.84 3.07
N GLY A 161 43.29 -18.89 3.25
CA GLY A 161 42.91 -20.23 3.75
C GLY A 161 41.81 -20.27 4.82
N GLY A 162 40.67 -20.86 4.47
CA GLY A 162 39.52 -21.10 5.36
C GLY A 162 38.35 -20.11 5.23
N GLY A 163 38.60 -18.88 4.75
CA GLY A 163 37.57 -17.84 4.63
C GLY A 163 36.51 -18.09 3.55
N GLY A 164 36.89 -18.71 2.42
CA GLY A 164 36.00 -18.91 1.28
C GLY A 164 34.76 -19.77 1.60
N LEU A 165 34.89 -20.78 2.47
CA LEU A 165 33.76 -21.62 2.88
C LEU A 165 32.79 -20.86 3.80
N PHE A 166 33.32 -20.01 4.69
CA PHE A 166 32.51 -19.16 5.57
C PHE A 166 31.70 -18.13 4.77
N VAL A 167 32.32 -17.56 3.73
CA VAL A 167 31.68 -16.58 2.83
C VAL A 167 30.60 -17.24 1.98
N LEU A 168 30.88 -18.43 1.44
CA LEU A 168 29.89 -19.20 0.72
C LEU A 168 28.71 -19.57 1.63
N GLY A 169 28.97 -19.96 2.88
CA GLY A 169 27.96 -20.19 3.90
C GLY A 169 27.14 -18.93 4.22
N TYR A 170 27.80 -17.79 4.40
CA TYR A 170 27.16 -16.49 4.63
C TYR A 170 26.23 -16.11 3.48
N PHE A 171 26.70 -16.16 2.24
CA PHE A 171 25.87 -15.90 1.07
C PHE A 171 24.72 -16.90 0.96
N GLY A 172 24.96 -18.19 1.24
CA GLY A 172 23.91 -19.21 1.31
C GLY A 172 22.80 -18.86 2.29
N VAL A 173 23.15 -18.44 3.51
CA VAL A 173 22.18 -18.00 4.54
C VAL A 173 21.47 -16.72 4.12
N VAL A 174 22.18 -15.74 3.57
CA VAL A 174 21.58 -14.47 3.10
C VAL A 174 20.59 -14.72 1.97
N PHE A 175 20.94 -15.53 0.97
CA PHE A 175 20.02 -15.87 -0.12
C PHE A 175 18.82 -16.68 0.39
N ALA A 176 19.02 -17.61 1.32
CA ALA A 176 17.92 -18.33 1.96
C ALA A 176 17.00 -17.38 2.75
N ALA A 177 17.57 -16.41 3.47
CA ALA A 177 16.80 -15.40 4.21
C ALA A 177 16.02 -14.49 3.26
N ILE A 178 16.62 -14.04 2.16
CA ILE A 178 15.93 -13.26 1.11
C ILE A 178 14.79 -14.10 0.52
N ALA A 179 15.03 -15.36 0.15
CA ALA A 179 14.01 -16.25 -0.37
C ALA A 179 12.86 -16.46 0.62
N PHE A 180 13.17 -16.63 1.91
CA PHE A 180 12.17 -16.73 2.97
C PHE A 180 11.36 -15.44 3.15
N ILE A 181 12.02 -14.27 3.13
CA ILE A 181 11.36 -12.97 3.21
C ILE A 181 10.44 -12.78 2.01
N VAL A 182 10.91 -13.06 0.79
CA VAL A 182 10.12 -12.96 -0.44
C VAL A 182 8.93 -13.92 -0.39
N TYR A 183 9.13 -15.17 0.04
CA TYR A 183 8.03 -16.12 0.21
C TYR A 183 7.00 -15.65 1.26
N SER A 184 7.46 -15.13 2.39
CA SER A 184 6.60 -14.61 3.46
C SER A 184 5.82 -13.37 3.00
N LEU A 185 6.47 -12.45 2.27
CA LEU A 185 5.83 -11.30 1.65
C LEU A 185 4.83 -11.72 0.58
N HIS A 186 5.17 -12.69 -0.27
CA HIS A 186 4.26 -13.21 -1.28
C HIS A 186 3.01 -13.84 -0.63
N LYS A 187 3.21 -14.73 0.36
CA LYS A 187 2.14 -15.40 1.09
C LYS A 187 1.24 -14.41 1.87
N SER A 188 1.80 -13.33 2.41
CA SER A 188 1.01 -12.30 3.10
C SER A 188 0.32 -11.33 2.14
N SER A 189 0.95 -10.99 1.01
CA SER A 189 0.39 -10.10 -0.02
C SER A 189 -0.83 -10.70 -0.73
N GLY A 190 -0.93 -12.03 -0.81
CA GLY A 190 -2.04 -12.72 -1.46
C GLY A 190 -3.36 -12.75 -0.67
N ARG A 191 -3.43 -12.16 0.52
CA ARG A 191 -4.65 -12.19 1.36
C ARG A 191 -5.70 -11.16 0.95
N ARG A 192 -5.29 -10.01 0.42
CA ARG A 192 -6.20 -8.92 0.04
C ARG A 192 -6.22 -8.75 -1.48
N ASP A 193 -7.39 -8.41 -2.00
CA ASP A 193 -7.62 -8.06 -3.40
C ASP A 193 -7.30 -6.57 -3.67
N ARG A 194 -7.34 -6.14 -4.93
CA ARG A 194 -7.14 -4.74 -5.36
C ARG A 194 -8.03 -3.76 -4.59
N THR A 195 -9.22 -4.21 -4.20
CA THR A 195 -10.20 -3.46 -3.40
C THR A 195 -9.90 -3.45 -1.90
N GLN A 196 -8.75 -3.98 -1.45
CA GLN A 196 -8.31 -4.13 -0.05
C GLN A 196 -9.20 -5.05 0.82
N VAL A 197 -10.18 -5.72 0.22
CA VAL A 197 -11.00 -6.77 0.82
C VAL A 197 -10.30 -8.12 0.72
N SER A 198 -10.58 -9.04 1.63
CA SER A 198 -10.10 -10.42 1.58
C SER A 198 -10.50 -11.09 0.26
N ARG A 199 -9.60 -11.90 -0.30
CA ARG A 199 -9.92 -12.70 -1.48
C ARG A 199 -11.11 -13.63 -1.24
N ARG A 200 -11.27 -14.16 -0.02
CA ARG A 200 -12.41 -15.03 0.32
C ARG A 200 -13.73 -14.28 0.20
N THR A 201 -13.78 -13.05 0.70
CA THR A 201 -14.96 -12.19 0.59
C THR A 201 -15.23 -11.81 -0.86
N ALA A 202 -14.22 -11.42 -1.63
CA ALA A 202 -14.38 -11.10 -3.04
C ALA A 202 -14.92 -12.31 -3.84
N THR A 203 -14.39 -13.51 -3.59
CA THR A 203 -14.90 -14.75 -4.19
C THR A 203 -16.33 -15.04 -3.76
N ALA A 204 -16.65 -14.94 -2.47
CA ALA A 204 -18.01 -15.14 -1.97
C ALA A 204 -19.02 -14.16 -2.62
N PHE A 205 -18.61 -12.91 -2.84
CA PHE A 205 -19.42 -11.93 -3.55
C PHE A 205 -19.70 -12.33 -5.00
N LEU A 206 -18.68 -12.82 -5.72
CA LEU A 206 -18.82 -13.27 -7.11
C LEU A 206 -19.66 -14.54 -7.23
N GLU A 207 -19.50 -15.49 -6.31
CA GLU A 207 -20.22 -16.76 -6.29
C GLU A 207 -21.70 -16.56 -5.95
N ALA A 208 -22.01 -15.69 -4.99
CA ALA A 208 -23.38 -15.39 -4.60
C ALA A 208 -24.10 -14.46 -5.59
N PHE A 209 -23.36 -13.69 -6.40
CA PHE A 209 -23.92 -12.68 -7.28
C PHE A 209 -24.86 -13.26 -8.34
N ASN A 210 -26.10 -12.76 -8.34
CA ASN A 210 -27.10 -13.08 -9.35
C ASN A 210 -28.00 -11.87 -9.69
N GLU A 211 -28.76 -12.00 -10.77
CA GLU A 211 -29.59 -10.91 -11.33
C GLU A 211 -30.84 -10.55 -10.48
N ARG A 212 -31.21 -11.38 -9.49
CA ARG A 212 -32.47 -11.23 -8.71
C ARG A 212 -32.27 -11.06 -7.22
N MET A 213 -31.06 -10.71 -6.78
CA MET A 213 -30.78 -10.54 -5.35
C MET A 213 -31.65 -9.42 -4.75
N SER A 214 -32.35 -9.74 -3.66
CA SER A 214 -33.05 -8.75 -2.86
C SER A 214 -32.08 -7.94 -2.01
N VAL A 215 -32.53 -6.80 -1.49
CA VAL A 215 -31.74 -5.98 -0.56
C VAL A 215 -31.34 -6.79 0.68
N HIS A 216 -32.21 -7.70 1.14
CA HIS A 216 -31.92 -8.56 2.28
C HIS A 216 -30.87 -9.63 1.96
N ASP A 217 -30.88 -10.21 0.75
CA ASP A 217 -29.84 -11.17 0.33
C ASP A 217 -28.47 -10.48 0.27
N ILE A 218 -28.42 -9.24 -0.24
CA ILE A 218 -27.19 -8.45 -0.29
C ILE A 218 -26.70 -8.15 1.13
N VAL A 219 -27.56 -7.64 2.00
CA VAL A 219 -27.18 -7.34 3.40
C VAL A 219 -26.71 -8.59 4.14
N GLU A 220 -27.39 -9.72 3.96
CA GLU A 220 -27.00 -11.01 4.55
C GLU A 220 -25.60 -11.43 4.09
N LEU A 221 -25.33 -11.37 2.78
CA LEU A 221 -24.01 -11.66 2.21
C LEU A 221 -22.91 -10.76 2.79
N LEU A 222 -23.16 -9.45 2.86
CA LEU A 222 -22.18 -8.47 3.34
C LEU A 222 -21.91 -8.62 4.85
N LEU A 223 -22.92 -8.98 5.65
CA LEU A 223 -22.74 -9.15 7.10
C LEU A 223 -22.10 -10.49 7.48
N SER A 224 -22.08 -11.44 6.55
CA SER A 224 -21.50 -12.77 6.72
C SER A 224 -20.08 -12.91 6.17
N CYS A 225 -19.52 -11.84 5.59
CA CYS A 225 -18.16 -11.87 5.04
C CYS A 225 -17.06 -11.91 6.11
N GLU A 226 -15.83 -12.20 5.69
CA GLU A 226 -14.68 -12.35 6.59
C GLU A 226 -14.36 -11.06 7.35
N GLU A 227 -14.48 -9.88 6.72
CA GLU A 227 -14.25 -8.58 7.35
C GLU A 227 -15.20 -8.36 8.52
N MET A 228 -16.47 -8.66 8.31
CA MET A 228 -17.51 -8.44 9.31
C MET A 228 -17.47 -9.47 10.45
N THR A 229 -17.09 -10.71 10.14
CA THR A 229 -17.08 -11.82 11.11
C THR A 229 -15.77 -11.96 11.87
N THR A 230 -14.65 -11.51 11.32
CA THR A 230 -13.34 -11.58 12.01
C THR A 230 -13.29 -10.55 13.14
N THR A 231 -12.95 -11.01 14.35
CA THR A 231 -12.86 -10.15 15.54
C THR A 231 -11.47 -10.20 16.15
N VAL A 232 -11.16 -9.23 17.02
CA VAL A 232 -9.85 -9.15 17.68
C VAL A 232 -9.62 -10.34 18.64
N GLY A 233 -10.67 -10.80 19.33
CA GLY A 233 -10.62 -11.97 20.22
C GLY A 233 -10.70 -13.32 19.50
N GLY A 234 -10.86 -13.34 18.16
CA GLY A 234 -10.82 -14.56 17.36
C GLY A 234 -11.81 -15.63 17.82
N GLU A 235 -11.29 -16.79 18.23
CA GLU A 235 -12.11 -17.94 18.66
C GLU A 235 -12.87 -17.69 19.97
N GLU A 236 -12.34 -16.86 20.87
CA GLU A 236 -12.99 -16.55 22.15
C GLU A 236 -14.30 -15.78 21.91
N ASP A 237 -14.25 -14.72 21.10
CA ASP A 237 -15.43 -13.95 20.72
C ASP A 237 -16.48 -14.81 20.00
N LEU A 238 -16.03 -15.78 19.20
CA LEU A 238 -16.91 -16.72 18.51
C LEU A 238 -17.61 -17.65 19.50
N ALA A 239 -16.88 -18.18 20.49
CA ALA A 239 -17.43 -19.01 21.56
C ALA A 239 -18.43 -18.21 22.42
N GLU A 240 -18.11 -16.96 22.77
CA GLU A 240 -19.02 -16.07 23.48
C GLU A 240 -20.31 -15.81 22.69
N ALA A 241 -20.20 -15.55 21.38
CA ALA A 241 -21.36 -15.35 20.52
C ALA A 241 -22.24 -16.62 20.45
N HIS A 242 -21.64 -17.81 20.46
CA HIS A 242 -22.37 -19.08 20.57
C HIS A 242 -23.10 -19.21 21.91
N GLN A 243 -22.45 -18.88 23.02
CA GLN A 243 -23.08 -18.92 24.34
C GLN A 243 -24.28 -17.95 24.45
N ARG A 244 -24.25 -16.83 23.71
CA ARG A 244 -25.33 -15.84 23.64
C ARG A 244 -26.49 -16.23 22.73
N ALA A 245 -26.48 -17.40 22.07
CA ALA A 245 -27.54 -17.84 21.17
C ALA A 245 -28.96 -17.73 21.77
N LYS A 246 -29.14 -18.10 23.05
CA LYS A 246 -30.43 -17.97 23.75
C LYS A 246 -30.89 -16.51 23.89
N ALA A 247 -29.96 -15.58 24.10
CA ALA A 247 -30.24 -14.15 24.14
C ALA A 247 -30.67 -13.64 22.76
N HIS A 248 -30.02 -14.11 21.68
CA HIS A 248 -30.41 -13.79 20.30
C HIS A 248 -31.85 -14.22 20.03
N ASP A 249 -32.23 -15.44 20.42
CA ASP A 249 -33.59 -15.94 20.25
C ASP A 249 -34.62 -15.11 21.01
N LYS A 250 -34.31 -14.69 22.25
CA LYS A 250 -35.20 -13.84 23.06
C LYS A 250 -35.43 -12.48 22.41
N VAL A 251 -34.38 -11.87 21.86
CA VAL A 251 -34.48 -10.60 21.13
C VAL A 251 -35.31 -10.77 19.87
N LEU A 252 -35.03 -11.79 19.06
CA LEU A 252 -35.75 -12.05 17.81
C LEU A 252 -37.23 -12.33 18.03
N LYS A 253 -37.61 -13.09 19.07
CA LYS A 253 -39.02 -13.31 19.45
C LYS A 253 -39.75 -11.99 19.78
N LYS A 254 -39.07 -11.05 20.44
CA LYS A 254 -39.65 -9.73 20.73
C LYS A 254 -39.76 -8.87 19.47
N MET A 255 -38.79 -8.93 18.57
CA MET A 255 -38.87 -8.24 17.26
C MET A 255 -40.00 -8.81 16.39
N GLU A 256 -40.21 -10.13 16.45
CA GLU A 256 -41.32 -10.83 15.80
C GLU A 256 -42.67 -10.41 16.38
N ALA A 257 -42.81 -10.36 17.71
CA ALA A 257 -44.02 -9.87 18.38
C ALA A 257 -44.35 -8.41 18.02
N ALA A 258 -43.32 -7.58 17.80
CA ALA A 258 -43.48 -6.20 17.35
C ALA A 258 -43.79 -6.07 15.84
N LYS A 259 -43.82 -7.18 15.08
CA LYS A 259 -44.06 -7.22 13.61
C LYS A 259 -43.13 -6.28 12.82
N VAL A 260 -41.89 -6.14 13.29
CA VAL A 260 -40.92 -5.17 12.75
C VAL A 260 -40.18 -5.69 11.51
N LEU A 261 -40.00 -7.01 11.43
CA LEU A 261 -39.29 -7.69 10.34
C LEU A 261 -40.20 -8.73 9.69
N PRO A 262 -40.06 -8.98 8.37
CA PRO A 262 -40.73 -10.09 7.69
C PRO A 262 -40.40 -11.44 8.36
N ALA A 263 -41.38 -12.33 8.43
CA ALA A 263 -41.21 -13.66 9.03
C ALA A 263 -40.09 -14.47 8.36
N ASP A 264 -39.97 -14.35 7.03
CA ASP A 264 -38.92 -15.03 6.26
C ASP A 264 -37.52 -14.59 6.67
N LEU A 265 -37.32 -13.28 6.82
CA LEU A 265 -36.05 -12.70 7.25
C LEU A 265 -35.69 -13.13 8.68
N LEU A 266 -36.67 -13.10 9.59
CA LEU A 266 -36.48 -13.62 10.95
C LEU A 266 -36.10 -15.11 10.94
N GLY A 267 -36.72 -15.90 10.07
CA GLY A 267 -36.40 -17.31 9.86
C GLY A 267 -34.95 -17.51 9.41
N ARG A 268 -34.47 -16.69 8.46
CA ARG A 268 -33.08 -16.71 7.99
C ARG A 268 -32.09 -16.35 9.11
N ILE A 269 -32.34 -15.27 9.84
CA ILE A 269 -31.48 -14.85 10.96
C ILE A 269 -31.43 -15.93 12.06
N LYS A 270 -32.57 -16.58 12.37
CA LYS A 270 -32.63 -17.67 13.36
C LYS A 270 -31.81 -18.89 12.93
N LYS A 271 -31.82 -19.23 11.65
CA LYS A 271 -31.16 -20.43 11.08
C LYS A 271 -29.73 -20.17 10.59
N HIS A 272 -29.24 -18.94 10.65
CA HIS A 272 -27.93 -18.59 10.10
C HIS A 272 -26.81 -19.36 10.82
N PRO A 273 -25.88 -20.02 10.08
CA PRO A 273 -24.89 -20.91 10.68
C PRO A 273 -23.84 -20.17 11.50
N HIS A 274 -23.48 -18.95 11.09
CA HIS A 274 -22.43 -18.18 11.75
C HIS A 274 -23.03 -17.28 12.86
N PRO A 275 -22.59 -17.42 14.13
CA PRO A 275 -23.19 -16.68 15.26
C PRO A 275 -22.87 -15.19 15.24
N ILE A 276 -21.66 -14.79 14.87
CA ILE A 276 -21.28 -13.36 14.78
C ILE A 276 -22.06 -12.65 13.66
N ALA A 277 -22.18 -13.26 12.48
CA ALA A 277 -23.02 -12.72 11.41
C ALA A 277 -24.48 -12.53 11.88
N ARG A 278 -25.00 -13.49 12.66
CA ARG A 278 -26.32 -13.37 13.29
C ARG A 278 -26.40 -12.20 14.27
N GLU A 279 -25.40 -11.98 15.12
CA GLU A 279 -25.31 -10.80 15.99
C GLU A 279 -25.30 -9.49 15.17
N ASN A 280 -24.51 -9.45 14.08
CA ASN A 280 -24.41 -8.29 13.19
C ASN A 280 -25.74 -7.96 12.53
N MET A 281 -26.47 -8.98 12.04
CA MET A 281 -27.82 -8.82 11.48
C MET A 281 -28.76 -8.25 12.53
N ILE A 282 -28.82 -8.84 13.73
CA ILE A 282 -29.69 -8.35 14.81
C ILE A 282 -29.36 -6.89 15.13
N ALA A 283 -28.09 -6.55 15.28
CA ALA A 283 -27.65 -5.19 15.58
C ALA A 283 -28.07 -4.19 14.50
N LEU A 284 -27.83 -4.51 13.22
CA LEU A 284 -28.22 -3.64 12.11
C LEU A 284 -29.74 -3.46 12.04
N TYR A 285 -30.52 -4.53 12.10
CA TYR A 285 -31.96 -4.45 12.00
C TYR A 285 -32.59 -3.74 13.22
N GLN A 286 -32.02 -3.89 14.41
CA GLN A 286 -32.42 -3.11 15.58
C GLN A 286 -32.18 -1.62 15.39
N PHE A 287 -31.04 -1.25 14.79
CA PHE A 287 -30.72 0.14 14.49
C PHE A 287 -31.64 0.74 13.41
N LEU A 288 -31.84 0.04 12.29
CA LEU A 288 -32.66 0.51 11.16
C LEU A 288 -34.15 0.57 11.49
N ARG A 289 -34.61 -0.18 12.49
CA ARG A 289 -36.02 -0.18 12.93
C ARG A 289 -36.21 0.38 14.33
N ARG A 290 -35.26 1.17 14.83
CA ARG A 290 -35.26 1.72 16.20
C ARG A 290 -36.56 2.45 16.59
N ASN A 291 -37.19 3.16 15.65
CA ASN A 291 -38.45 3.90 15.90
C ASN A 291 -39.64 2.95 16.17
N LYS A 292 -39.60 1.72 15.66
CA LYS A 292 -40.67 0.72 15.79
C LYS A 292 -40.43 -0.30 16.91
N LEU A 293 -39.27 -0.23 17.60
CA LEU A 293 -38.83 -1.21 18.59
C LEU A 293 -38.96 -0.70 20.02
N THR A 294 -40.13 -0.18 20.39
CA THR A 294 -40.43 0.23 21.77
C THR A 294 -40.55 -1.01 22.67
N GLY A 295 -39.83 -1.05 23.81
CA GLY A 295 -39.88 -2.17 24.77
C GLY A 295 -39.06 -3.42 24.40
N VAL A 296 -38.33 -3.41 23.28
CA VAL A 296 -37.38 -4.47 22.93
C VAL A 296 -36.06 -4.22 23.66
N PRO A 297 -35.51 -5.22 24.40
CA PRO A 297 -34.26 -5.04 25.11
C PRO A 297 -33.12 -4.78 24.11
N LYS A 298 -32.22 -3.87 24.48
CA LYS A 298 -30.99 -3.58 23.75
C LYS A 298 -29.80 -4.05 24.58
N PRO A 299 -29.34 -5.30 24.40
CA PRO A 299 -28.14 -5.79 25.06
C PRO A 299 -26.91 -4.97 24.67
N THR A 300 -25.95 -4.84 25.57
CA THR A 300 -24.69 -4.09 25.35
C THR A 300 -23.87 -4.60 24.17
N TRP A 301 -23.83 -5.92 23.94
CA TRP A 301 -23.11 -6.51 22.79
C TRP A 301 -23.64 -6.01 21.45
N THR A 302 -24.92 -5.63 21.37
CA THR A 302 -25.54 -5.09 20.15
C THR A 302 -24.86 -3.79 19.74
N GLU A 303 -24.56 -2.92 20.69
CA GLU A 303 -23.94 -1.62 20.43
C GLU A 303 -22.48 -1.77 19.98
N LEU A 304 -21.74 -2.69 20.61
CA LEU A 304 -20.38 -3.03 20.20
C LEU A 304 -20.33 -3.54 18.76
N ARG A 305 -21.28 -4.42 18.39
CA ARG A 305 -21.41 -4.93 17.02
C ARG A 305 -21.86 -3.84 16.06
N LEU A 306 -22.87 -3.06 16.45
CA LEU A 306 -23.42 -2.01 15.61
C LEU A 306 -22.35 -1.01 15.19
N ARG A 307 -21.47 -0.59 16.10
CA ARG A 307 -20.38 0.34 15.75
C ARG A 307 -19.49 -0.22 14.64
N LYS A 308 -19.08 -1.49 14.75
CA LYS A 308 -18.28 -2.15 13.70
C LYS A 308 -19.06 -2.23 12.39
N VAL A 309 -20.31 -2.70 12.44
CA VAL A 309 -21.19 -2.82 11.27
C VAL A 309 -21.35 -1.48 10.58
N LEU A 310 -21.62 -0.40 11.31
CA LEU A 310 -21.80 0.93 10.73
C LEU A 310 -20.51 1.49 10.10
N LEU A 311 -19.34 1.16 10.63
CA LEU A 311 -18.07 1.61 10.05
C LEU A 311 -17.66 0.81 8.80
N GLU A 312 -17.87 -0.51 8.81
CA GLU A 312 -17.39 -1.39 7.74
C GLU A 312 -18.42 -1.63 6.63
N LEU A 313 -19.72 -1.65 6.94
CA LEU A 313 -20.76 -2.00 5.96
C LEU A 313 -20.79 -1.04 4.75
N PRO A 314 -20.74 0.30 4.90
CA PRO A 314 -20.72 1.20 3.74
C PRO A 314 -19.56 0.90 2.78
N TYR A 315 -18.40 0.53 3.33
CA TYR A 315 -17.22 0.15 2.55
C TYR A 315 -17.44 -1.14 1.77
N LEU A 316 -17.99 -2.16 2.43
CA LEU A 316 -18.33 -3.41 1.79
C LEU A 316 -19.41 -3.25 0.71
N VAL A 317 -20.41 -2.40 0.95
CA VAL A 317 -21.46 -2.11 -0.05
C VAL A 317 -20.86 -1.39 -1.27
N ASP A 318 -19.96 -0.43 -1.09
CA ASP A 318 -19.33 0.29 -2.20
C ASP A 318 -18.44 -0.63 -3.07
N ILE A 319 -17.70 -1.54 -2.43
CA ILE A 319 -16.88 -2.55 -3.11
C ILE A 319 -17.77 -3.54 -3.84
N TYR A 320 -18.83 -4.00 -3.17
CA TYR A 320 -19.81 -4.88 -3.79
C TYR A 320 -20.53 -4.21 -4.96
N ALA A 321 -20.85 -2.91 -4.88
CA ALA A 321 -21.42 -2.14 -5.98
C ALA A 321 -20.48 -2.12 -7.19
N THR A 322 -19.18 -1.93 -6.96
CA THR A 322 -18.16 -1.97 -8.02
C THR A 322 -18.06 -3.34 -8.68
N LEU A 323 -18.05 -4.40 -7.88
CA LEU A 323 -18.03 -5.78 -8.38
C LEU A 323 -19.31 -6.12 -9.16
N VAL A 324 -20.49 -5.74 -8.64
CA VAL A 324 -21.78 -5.92 -9.29
C VAL A 324 -21.84 -5.13 -10.60
N ALA A 325 -21.36 -3.89 -10.62
CA ALA A 325 -21.29 -3.06 -11.82
C ALA A 325 -20.48 -3.75 -12.94
N GLU A 326 -19.24 -4.15 -12.63
CA GLU A 326 -18.36 -4.83 -13.59
C GLU A 326 -18.96 -6.16 -14.09
N ASN A 327 -19.53 -6.96 -13.20
CA ASN A 327 -20.09 -8.26 -13.58
C ASN A 327 -21.45 -8.14 -14.29
N SER A 328 -22.25 -7.12 -13.98
CA SER A 328 -23.52 -6.88 -14.68
C SER A 328 -23.27 -6.52 -16.14
N VAL A 329 -22.24 -5.71 -16.42
CA VAL A 329 -21.80 -5.41 -17.79
C VAL A 329 -21.28 -6.68 -18.49
N LYS A 330 -20.34 -7.39 -17.88
CA LYS A 330 -19.72 -8.60 -18.47
C LYS A 330 -20.74 -9.71 -18.79
N ARG A 331 -21.74 -9.90 -17.93
CA ARG A 331 -22.76 -10.95 -18.09
C ARG A 331 -24.05 -10.46 -18.74
N ALA A 332 -24.11 -9.19 -19.16
CA ALA A 332 -25.31 -8.56 -19.72
C ALA A 332 -26.54 -8.66 -18.79
N TYR A 333 -26.35 -8.58 -17.47
CA TYR A 333 -27.44 -8.69 -16.51
C TYR A 333 -28.27 -7.40 -16.43
N PRO A 334 -29.55 -7.50 -16.02
CA PRO A 334 -30.37 -6.35 -15.68
C PRO A 334 -29.80 -5.49 -14.55
N SER A 335 -30.14 -4.20 -14.56
CA SER A 335 -29.68 -3.20 -13.59
C SER A 335 -30.28 -3.36 -12.18
N VAL A 336 -31.23 -4.29 -11.99
CA VAL A 336 -32.01 -4.44 -10.75
C VAL A 336 -31.10 -4.64 -9.54
N THR A 337 -30.17 -5.61 -9.58
CA THR A 337 -29.25 -5.84 -8.45
C THR A 337 -28.33 -4.65 -8.23
N LEU A 338 -27.81 -4.03 -9.29
CA LEU A 338 -26.94 -2.85 -9.18
C LEU A 338 -27.66 -1.67 -8.52
N VAL A 339 -28.86 -1.33 -8.98
CA VAL A 339 -29.67 -0.24 -8.43
C VAL A 339 -30.04 -0.51 -6.97
N ARG A 340 -30.36 -1.76 -6.60
CA ARG A 340 -30.58 -2.15 -5.20
C ARG A 340 -29.34 -1.96 -4.34
N THR A 341 -28.15 -2.35 -4.84
CA THR A 341 -26.89 -2.15 -4.12
C THR A 341 -26.56 -0.66 -3.95
N LEU A 342 -26.76 0.16 -4.99
CA LEU A 342 -26.55 1.62 -4.90
C LEU A 342 -27.56 2.27 -3.93
N GLY A 343 -28.83 1.82 -3.95
CA GLY A 343 -29.84 2.26 -3.01
C GLY A 343 -29.54 1.84 -1.57
N LEU A 344 -28.86 0.71 -1.36
CA LEU A 344 -28.48 0.24 -0.03
C LEU A 344 -27.48 1.18 0.66
N LEU A 345 -26.58 1.83 -0.09
CA LEU A 345 -25.71 2.87 0.48
C LEU A 345 -26.54 4.02 1.07
N ALA A 346 -27.56 4.48 0.34
CA ALA A 346 -28.45 5.55 0.78
C ALA A 346 -29.28 5.08 1.98
N SER A 347 -29.72 3.82 1.95
CA SER A 347 -30.44 3.23 3.05
C SER A 347 -29.64 3.21 4.35
N ILE A 348 -28.35 2.91 4.25
CA ILE A 348 -27.45 2.79 5.39
C ILE A 348 -27.05 4.18 5.91
N SER A 349 -26.70 5.12 5.03
CA SER A 349 -26.34 6.49 5.40
C SER A 349 -27.51 7.25 6.02
N GLN A 350 -28.73 7.00 5.56
CA GLN A 350 -29.96 7.66 6.00
C GLN A 350 -30.80 6.80 6.96
N GLY A 351 -30.28 5.64 7.37
CA GLY A 351 -30.80 4.83 8.47
C GLY A 351 -32.18 4.20 8.27
N SER A 352 -32.57 3.91 7.03
CA SER A 352 -33.81 3.20 6.66
C SER A 352 -33.62 2.39 5.36
N PHE A 353 -34.19 1.19 5.25
CA PHE A 353 -34.14 0.42 3.99
C PHE A 353 -35.05 0.97 2.88
N VAL A 354 -36.02 1.80 3.23
CA VAL A 354 -37.01 2.33 2.30
C VAL A 354 -37.07 3.84 2.48
N ALA A 355 -37.17 4.56 1.37
CA ALA A 355 -37.42 5.99 1.34
C ALA A 355 -38.91 6.27 1.63
N ASP A 356 -39.38 5.89 2.82
CA ASP A 356 -40.73 6.24 3.28
C ASP A 356 -40.77 7.72 3.74
N GLU A 357 -41.98 8.26 3.88
CA GLU A 357 -42.18 9.67 4.27
C GLU A 357 -41.47 10.02 5.59
N GLU A 358 -41.40 9.07 6.53
CA GLU A 358 -40.68 9.23 7.78
C GLU A 358 -39.16 9.35 7.54
N ALA A 359 -38.57 8.44 6.75
CA ALA A 359 -37.15 8.49 6.42
C ALA A 359 -36.77 9.73 5.61
N LEU A 360 -37.62 10.18 4.68
CA LEU A 360 -37.42 11.40 3.91
C LEU A 360 -37.51 12.65 4.79
N ARG A 361 -38.44 12.68 5.76
CA ARG A 361 -38.52 13.75 6.75
C ARG A 361 -37.28 13.78 7.64
N ASP A 362 -36.84 12.64 8.15
CA ASP A 362 -35.65 12.52 8.99
C ASP A 362 -34.38 12.92 8.22
N GLN A 363 -34.27 12.57 6.94
CA GLN A 363 -33.17 13.02 6.06
C GLN A 363 -33.17 14.54 5.90
N ARG A 364 -34.33 15.16 5.61
CA ARG A 364 -34.46 16.61 5.46
C ARG A 364 -34.12 17.35 6.75
N ALA A 365 -34.58 16.84 7.90
CA ALA A 365 -34.26 17.40 9.21
C ALA A 365 -32.75 17.38 9.47
N ARG A 366 -32.09 16.23 9.25
CA ARG A 366 -30.62 16.13 9.39
C ARG A 366 -29.86 17.07 8.47
N ALA A 367 -30.29 17.17 7.21
CA ALA A 367 -29.67 18.07 6.24
C ALA A 367 -29.81 19.54 6.67
N ALA A 368 -30.99 19.94 7.16
CA ALA A 368 -31.24 21.27 7.70
C ALA A 368 -30.38 21.58 8.94
N ASP A 369 -30.30 20.64 9.90
CA ASP A 369 -29.48 20.78 11.11
C ASP A 369 -27.98 20.92 10.79
N ALA A 370 -27.53 20.26 9.72
CA ALA A 370 -26.15 20.34 9.24
C ALA A 370 -25.88 21.57 8.35
N GLY A 371 -26.91 22.34 7.97
CA GLY A 371 -26.79 23.44 7.02
C GLY A 371 -26.42 22.99 5.60
N VAL A 372 -26.80 21.77 5.20
CA VAL A 372 -26.47 21.17 3.91
C VAL A 372 -27.73 21.07 3.05
N GLU A 373 -27.68 21.54 1.81
CA GLU A 373 -28.77 21.32 0.84
C GLU A 373 -28.77 19.88 0.31
N LEU A 374 -29.96 19.33 0.06
CA LEU A 374 -30.09 18.01 -0.56
C LEU A 374 -29.64 18.04 -2.02
N PRO A 375 -28.98 16.97 -2.51
CA PRO A 375 -28.46 16.97 -3.87
C PRO A 375 -29.55 17.08 -4.93
N ARG A 376 -29.39 18.07 -5.82
CA ARG A 376 -30.20 18.26 -7.02
C ARG A 376 -29.31 18.11 -8.23
N LEU A 377 -29.56 17.09 -9.03
CA LEU A 377 -28.72 16.71 -10.16
C LEU A 377 -29.44 16.98 -11.47
N ALA A 378 -28.72 17.55 -12.43
CA ALA A 378 -29.19 17.75 -13.79
C ALA A 378 -28.19 17.19 -14.80
N LEU A 379 -28.70 16.69 -15.92
CA LEU A 379 -27.89 16.18 -17.04
C LEU A 379 -28.12 17.07 -18.25
N SER A 380 -27.04 17.53 -18.88
CA SER A 380 -27.08 18.41 -20.05
C SER A 380 -26.18 17.91 -21.18
N ASN A 381 -26.53 18.30 -22.40
CA ASN A 381 -25.79 18.00 -23.64
C ASN A 381 -25.45 16.52 -23.86
N PRO A 382 -26.38 15.57 -23.66
CA PRO A 382 -26.06 14.17 -23.83
C PRO A 382 -25.88 13.83 -25.31
N LYS A 383 -24.79 13.16 -25.65
CA LYS A 383 -24.47 12.70 -27.00
C LYS A 383 -23.99 11.26 -26.94
N LEU A 384 -24.44 10.45 -27.90
CA LEU A 384 -24.03 9.06 -28.06
C LEU A 384 -23.54 8.88 -29.50
N PHE A 385 -22.28 8.50 -29.66
CA PHE A 385 -21.64 8.41 -30.98
C PHE A 385 -20.52 7.38 -31.00
N VAL A 386 -20.13 6.91 -32.19
CA VAL A 386 -18.91 6.14 -32.42
C VAL A 386 -17.83 7.12 -32.88
N ALA A 387 -16.61 6.96 -32.37
CA ALA A 387 -15.50 7.82 -32.82
C ALA A 387 -15.20 7.54 -34.29
N ASP A 388 -15.04 8.59 -35.09
CA ASP A 388 -14.63 8.54 -36.50
C ASP A 388 -15.62 7.86 -37.47
N GLU A 389 -16.83 7.49 -37.02
CA GLU A 389 -17.87 6.88 -37.85
C GLU A 389 -19.22 7.59 -37.72
N ALA A 390 -19.92 7.75 -38.85
CA ALA A 390 -21.24 8.40 -38.89
C ALA A 390 -22.40 7.45 -38.52
N ASN A 391 -22.23 6.16 -38.78
CA ASN A 391 -23.25 5.13 -38.57
C ASN A 391 -22.77 4.19 -37.46
N ILE A 392 -23.73 3.64 -36.71
CA ILE A 392 -23.44 2.77 -35.57
C ILE A 392 -23.76 1.34 -35.98
N GLN A 393 -22.79 0.44 -35.89
CA GLN A 393 -22.91 -0.97 -36.23
C GLN A 393 -22.97 -1.85 -34.96
N PRO A 394 -23.40 -3.12 -35.10
CA PRO A 394 -23.53 -4.00 -33.96
C PRO A 394 -22.16 -4.35 -33.37
N GLY A 395 -22.02 -4.17 -32.05
CA GLY A 395 -20.78 -4.40 -31.31
C GLY A 395 -19.76 -3.25 -31.35
N ASP A 396 -20.11 -2.10 -31.92
CA ASP A 396 -19.22 -0.94 -31.92
C ASP A 396 -19.04 -0.36 -30.52
N TRP A 397 -17.87 0.26 -30.30
CA TRP A 397 -17.59 0.99 -29.08
C TRP A 397 -18.26 2.36 -29.11
N LEU A 398 -19.31 2.51 -28.30
CA LEU A 398 -20.06 3.75 -28.14
C LEU A 398 -19.40 4.66 -27.12
N THR A 399 -19.40 5.96 -27.43
CA THR A 399 -19.00 7.03 -26.53
C THR A 399 -20.24 7.81 -26.11
N LEU A 400 -20.54 7.79 -24.81
CA LEU A 400 -21.49 8.69 -24.16
C LEU A 400 -20.73 9.91 -23.63
N GLU A 401 -21.12 11.08 -24.09
CA GLU A 401 -20.66 12.37 -23.58
C GLU A 401 -21.84 13.12 -22.98
N LEU A 402 -21.70 13.60 -21.74
CA LEU A 402 -22.71 14.39 -21.05
C LEU A 402 -22.07 15.26 -19.97
N THR A 403 -22.77 16.30 -19.55
CA THR A 403 -22.37 17.15 -18.44
C THR A 403 -23.34 16.97 -17.28
N ILE A 404 -22.79 16.62 -16.11
CA ILE A 404 -23.54 16.50 -14.87
C ILE A 404 -23.40 17.81 -14.09
N THR A 405 -24.52 18.40 -13.68
CA THR A 405 -24.54 19.63 -12.88
C THR A 405 -25.21 19.37 -11.54
N ARG A 406 -24.54 19.79 -10.46
CA ARG A 406 -25.08 19.84 -9.10
C ARG A 406 -25.71 21.21 -8.88
N GLU A 407 -27.03 21.29 -8.97
CA GLU A 407 -27.77 22.56 -8.86
C GLU A 407 -27.77 23.13 -7.43
N HIS A 408 -27.55 22.27 -6.43
CA HIS A 408 -27.44 22.67 -5.02
C HIS A 408 -26.07 23.23 -4.64
N VAL A 409 -25.08 23.15 -5.54
CA VAL A 409 -23.72 23.65 -5.29
C VAL A 409 -23.53 24.97 -6.03
N ALA A 410 -22.94 25.96 -5.36
CA ALA A 410 -22.66 27.24 -5.98
C ALA A 410 -21.61 27.12 -7.11
N THR A 411 -21.65 28.06 -8.05
CA THR A 411 -20.79 28.02 -9.23
C THR A 411 -19.31 28.11 -8.85
N GLY A 412 -18.52 27.12 -9.29
CA GLY A 412 -17.09 27.02 -8.98
C GLY A 412 -16.76 26.35 -7.63
N GLU A 413 -17.77 25.99 -6.84
CA GLU A 413 -17.57 25.29 -5.57
C GLU A 413 -17.60 23.77 -5.72
N ARG A 414 -17.27 23.08 -4.62
CA ARG A 414 -17.31 21.63 -4.49
C ARG A 414 -18.42 21.23 -3.53
N ALA A 415 -19.07 20.11 -3.82
CA ALA A 415 -20.04 19.49 -2.93
C ALA A 415 -19.43 19.28 -1.54
N THR A 416 -20.17 19.71 -0.53
CA THR A 416 -19.80 19.55 0.88
C THR A 416 -19.99 18.09 1.32
N LEU A 417 -19.54 17.78 2.53
CA LEU A 417 -19.75 16.46 3.12
C LEU A 417 -21.24 16.29 3.45
N ALA A 418 -21.84 15.22 2.94
CA ALA A 418 -23.19 14.82 3.20
C ALA A 418 -23.47 14.65 4.70
N SER A 419 -24.71 14.93 5.09
CA SER A 419 -25.22 14.62 6.43
C SER A 419 -25.74 13.19 6.49
N THR A 420 -25.20 12.41 7.43
CA THR A 420 -25.47 10.98 7.56
C THR A 420 -25.57 10.55 9.03
N PHE A 421 -26.04 9.34 9.30
CA PHE A 421 -25.95 8.75 10.64
C PHE A 421 -24.51 8.55 11.13
N PHE A 422 -23.53 8.53 10.21
CA PHE A 422 -22.12 8.36 10.56
C PHE A 422 -21.49 9.61 11.13
N ASP A 423 -22.14 10.76 11.01
CA ASP A 423 -21.60 12.05 11.47
C ASP A 423 -21.27 12.02 12.97
N GLN A 424 -22.05 11.25 13.76
CA GLN A 424 -21.84 11.06 15.20
C GLN A 424 -20.72 10.04 15.53
N ILE A 425 -20.36 9.17 14.59
CA ILE A 425 -19.40 8.07 14.79
C ILE A 425 -18.03 8.45 14.24
N ASP A 426 -17.99 8.90 12.99
CA ASP A 426 -16.80 9.38 12.29
C ASP A 426 -17.16 10.57 11.38
N PRO A 427 -16.94 11.81 11.85
CA PRO A 427 -17.25 13.02 11.08
C PRO A 427 -16.46 13.14 9.77
N LYS A 428 -15.32 12.46 9.61
CA LYS A 428 -14.44 12.61 8.45
C LYS A 428 -14.51 11.41 7.50
N THR A 429 -15.50 10.54 7.67
CA THR A 429 -15.63 9.34 6.86
C THR A 429 -15.80 9.66 5.38
N GLU A 430 -15.18 8.84 4.52
CA GLU A 430 -15.23 9.03 3.06
C GLU A 430 -16.65 8.86 2.49
N PHE A 431 -17.52 8.11 3.16
CA PHE A 431 -18.92 7.91 2.73
C PHE A 431 -19.78 9.17 2.81
N ARG A 432 -19.29 10.22 3.49
CA ARG A 432 -19.93 11.53 3.45
C ARG A 432 -19.62 12.29 2.17
N LYS A 433 -18.63 11.88 1.37
CA LYS A 433 -18.38 12.54 0.08
C LYS A 433 -19.52 12.19 -0.88
N GLU A 434 -20.09 13.21 -1.51
CA GLU A 434 -21.18 13.08 -2.49
C GLU A 434 -20.66 12.59 -3.86
N HIS A 435 -20.03 11.41 -3.85
CA HIS A 435 -19.63 10.71 -5.07
C HIS A 435 -20.87 10.32 -5.87
N LEU A 436 -20.75 10.31 -7.19
CA LEU A 436 -21.85 9.95 -8.09
C LEU A 436 -21.56 8.62 -8.79
N TRP A 437 -22.62 7.94 -9.19
CA TRP A 437 -22.55 6.79 -10.08
C TRP A 437 -23.25 7.11 -11.38
N LEU A 438 -22.55 6.97 -12.50
CA LEU A 438 -23.14 7.06 -13.84
C LEU A 438 -23.35 5.64 -14.36
N VAL A 439 -24.60 5.28 -14.61
CA VAL A 439 -25.04 3.98 -15.08
C VAL A 439 -25.77 4.14 -16.41
N VAL A 440 -25.36 3.40 -17.42
CA VAL A 440 -25.98 3.37 -18.75
C VAL A 440 -26.69 2.04 -18.91
N VAL A 441 -27.99 2.10 -19.17
CA VAL A 441 -28.84 0.93 -19.35
C VAL A 441 -29.67 1.06 -20.60
N ASP A 442 -30.12 -0.06 -21.17
CA ASP A 442 -31.24 -0.04 -22.09
C ASP A 442 -32.54 0.05 -21.28
N LYS A 443 -33.37 1.03 -21.61
CA LYS A 443 -34.61 1.35 -20.88
C LYS A 443 -35.64 0.22 -20.92
N HIS A 444 -35.66 -0.58 -21.98
CA HIS A 444 -36.63 -1.67 -22.13
C HIS A 444 -36.16 -2.97 -21.47
N SER A 445 -34.94 -3.42 -21.80
CA SER A 445 -34.39 -4.66 -21.23
C SER A 445 -33.82 -4.49 -19.83
N SER A 446 -33.62 -3.25 -19.38
CA SER A 446 -32.85 -2.91 -18.17
C SER A 446 -31.41 -3.44 -18.17
N ARG A 447 -30.89 -3.92 -19.30
CA ARG A 447 -29.51 -4.43 -19.43
C ARG A 447 -28.52 -3.30 -19.14
N VAL A 448 -27.51 -3.58 -18.32
CA VAL A 448 -26.43 -2.64 -18.03
C VAL A 448 -25.37 -2.70 -19.14
N TYR A 449 -25.06 -1.55 -19.74
CA TYR A 449 -23.98 -1.40 -20.72
C TYR A 449 -22.72 -0.82 -20.08
N ALA A 450 -22.88 0.11 -19.14
CA ALA A 450 -21.75 0.72 -18.45
C ALA A 450 -22.17 1.18 -17.05
N ALA A 451 -21.24 1.14 -16.10
CA ALA A 451 -21.44 1.68 -14.77
C ALA A 451 -20.11 2.15 -14.21
N THR A 452 -20.01 3.43 -13.85
CA THR A 452 -18.77 4.03 -13.35
C THR A 452 -19.01 4.95 -12.15
N LYS A 453 -18.03 4.97 -11.25
CA LYS A 453 -18.04 5.83 -10.06
C LYS A 453 -17.27 7.12 -10.34
N LEU A 454 -17.95 8.24 -10.16
CA LEU A 454 -17.41 9.58 -10.33
C LEU A 454 -17.06 10.17 -8.97
N LYS A 455 -15.75 10.41 -8.75
CA LYS A 455 -15.23 10.96 -7.49
C LYS A 455 -15.13 12.48 -7.47
N ASP A 456 -15.31 13.13 -8.62
CA ASP A 456 -15.25 14.58 -8.74
C ASP A 456 -16.44 15.24 -8.01
N LEU A 457 -16.12 16.13 -7.08
CA LEU A 457 -17.07 16.86 -6.24
C LEU A 457 -17.40 18.24 -6.80
N SER A 458 -16.79 18.65 -7.91
CA SER A 458 -17.04 19.96 -8.52
C SER A 458 -18.51 20.13 -8.92
N GLN A 459 -19.04 21.35 -8.89
CA GLN A 459 -20.42 21.61 -9.28
C GLN A 459 -20.78 21.03 -10.65
N THR A 460 -19.90 21.20 -11.64
CA THR A 460 -20.08 20.69 -13.01
C THR A 460 -19.04 19.64 -13.32
N VAL A 461 -19.47 18.45 -13.71
CA VAL A 461 -18.62 17.29 -14.01
C VAL A 461 -18.84 16.86 -15.47
N PRO A 462 -17.97 17.28 -16.40
CA PRO A 462 -17.99 16.75 -17.76
C PRO A 462 -17.62 15.26 -17.71
N SER A 463 -18.47 14.41 -18.28
CA SER A 463 -18.34 12.97 -18.20
C SER A 463 -18.32 12.36 -19.60
N LYS A 464 -17.26 11.60 -19.88
CA LYS A 464 -17.11 10.81 -21.10
C LYS A 464 -16.96 9.34 -20.73
N LEU A 465 -17.83 8.50 -21.24
CA LEU A 465 -17.88 7.07 -20.93
C LEU A 465 -17.91 6.26 -22.22
N VAL A 466 -17.00 5.29 -22.34
CA VAL A 466 -16.89 4.43 -23.52
C VAL A 466 -17.28 3.00 -23.13
N PHE A 467 -18.11 2.36 -23.94
CA PHE A 467 -18.62 1.01 -23.70
C PHE A 467 -18.99 0.30 -25.00
N GLU A 468 -19.03 -1.03 -24.98
CA GLU A 468 -19.46 -1.84 -26.12
C GLU A 468 -20.98 -1.74 -26.32
N GLY A 469 -21.41 -1.36 -27.52
CA GLY A 469 -22.81 -1.18 -27.89
C GLY A 469 -23.57 -2.50 -28.08
N PRO A 470 -24.87 -2.44 -28.44
CA PRO A 470 -25.67 -3.62 -28.69
C PRO A 470 -25.09 -4.48 -29.82
N GLY A 471 -25.05 -5.80 -29.63
CA GLY A 471 -24.55 -6.75 -30.64
C GLY A 471 -25.55 -7.09 -31.75
N VAL A 472 -26.74 -6.49 -31.75
CA VAL A 472 -27.80 -6.74 -32.74
C VAL A 472 -28.24 -5.41 -33.34
N ALA A 473 -28.50 -5.39 -34.64
CA ALA A 473 -29.06 -4.23 -35.33
C ALA A 473 -30.50 -3.98 -34.87
N GLY A 474 -30.85 -2.72 -34.64
CA GLY A 474 -32.16 -2.38 -34.11
C GLY A 474 -32.25 -0.96 -33.56
N LYS A 475 -33.45 -0.60 -33.12
CA LYS A 475 -33.70 0.66 -32.41
C LYS A 475 -33.68 0.38 -30.91
N TYR A 476 -32.92 1.16 -30.17
CA TYR A 476 -32.76 1.06 -28.73
C TYR A 476 -33.05 2.41 -28.08
N GLU A 477 -33.53 2.39 -26.83
CA GLU A 477 -33.61 3.57 -25.98
C GLU A 477 -32.60 3.42 -24.84
N MET A 478 -31.49 4.15 -24.93
CA MET A 478 -30.46 4.15 -23.89
C MET A 478 -30.83 5.17 -22.80
N GLU A 479 -30.83 4.75 -21.55
CA GLU A 479 -31.00 5.62 -20.40
C GLU A 479 -29.65 5.79 -19.69
N ALA A 480 -29.16 7.02 -19.63
CA ALA A 480 -28.04 7.40 -18.78
C ALA A 480 -28.60 7.93 -17.45
N ARG A 481 -28.31 7.22 -16.36
CA ARG A 481 -28.76 7.55 -15.01
C ARG A 481 -27.57 7.92 -14.13
N VAL A 482 -27.69 9.05 -13.44
CA VAL A 482 -26.74 9.47 -12.41
C VAL A 482 -27.40 9.33 -11.04
N VAL A 483 -26.73 8.64 -10.13
CA VAL A 483 -27.23 8.36 -8.77
C VAL A 483 -26.22 8.87 -7.75
N CYS A 484 -26.69 9.67 -6.79
CA CYS A 484 -25.97 9.93 -5.54
C CYS A 484 -26.33 8.81 -4.55
N PRO A 485 -25.38 7.94 -4.17
CA PRO A 485 -25.66 6.80 -3.32
C PRO A 485 -25.78 7.18 -1.84
N VAL A 486 -25.64 8.45 -1.46
CA VAL A 486 -25.64 8.87 -0.04
C VAL A 486 -27.01 9.34 0.45
N TYR A 487 -27.88 9.78 -0.46
CA TYR A 487 -29.20 10.34 -0.13
C TYR A 487 -30.31 9.60 -0.87
N PHE A 488 -31.48 9.51 -0.24
CA PHE A 488 -32.66 9.00 -0.93
C PHE A 488 -33.09 9.95 -2.04
N ASN A 489 -33.55 9.36 -3.15
CA ASN A 489 -34.13 10.05 -4.30
C ASN A 489 -33.22 11.10 -4.95
N ALA A 490 -31.91 11.06 -4.68
CA ALA A 490 -30.92 11.93 -5.29
C ALA A 490 -30.39 11.32 -6.59
N GLN A 491 -31.18 11.41 -7.66
CA GLN A 491 -30.82 10.86 -8.97
C GLN A 491 -31.35 11.74 -10.11
N ALA A 492 -30.73 11.63 -11.28
CA ALA A 492 -31.18 12.23 -12.53
C ALA A 492 -31.00 11.22 -13.67
N SER A 493 -31.81 11.33 -14.71
CA SER A 493 -31.72 10.43 -15.86
C SER A 493 -32.05 11.14 -17.15
N VAL A 494 -31.47 10.70 -18.25
CA VAL A 494 -31.77 11.18 -19.60
C VAL A 494 -31.83 10.00 -20.56
N THR A 495 -32.82 10.02 -21.46
CA THR A 495 -33.00 8.98 -22.47
C THR A 495 -32.47 9.47 -23.82
N LEU A 496 -31.71 8.62 -24.50
CA LEU A 496 -31.13 8.85 -25.81
C LEU A 496 -31.60 7.75 -26.77
N PRO A 497 -32.21 8.09 -27.91
CA PRO A 497 -32.47 7.11 -28.95
C PRO A 497 -31.14 6.64 -29.57
N LEU A 498 -31.04 5.36 -29.85
CA LEU A 498 -29.91 4.74 -30.52
C LEU A 498 -30.42 3.87 -31.67
N VAL A 499 -29.88 4.09 -32.88
CA VAL A 499 -30.17 3.26 -34.05
C VAL A 499 -28.88 2.53 -34.43
N VAL A 500 -28.91 1.21 -34.33
CA VAL A 500 -27.82 0.33 -34.75
C VAL A 500 -28.18 -0.23 -36.12
N GLU A 501 -27.43 0.13 -37.13
CA GLU A 501 -27.63 -0.30 -38.51
C GLU A 501 -26.98 -1.68 -38.75
N SER A 502 -27.56 -2.48 -39.64
CA SER A 502 -26.90 -3.72 -40.09
C SER A 502 -25.59 -3.38 -40.80
N LYS A 503 -24.55 -4.19 -40.59
CA LYS A 503 -23.40 -4.22 -41.51
C LYS A 503 -23.94 -4.46 -42.92
N LYS A 504 -23.61 -3.54 -43.84
CA LYS A 504 -23.88 -3.69 -45.26
C LYS A 504 -22.93 -4.69 -45.89
#